data_AF-A0A940TSH6-F1
#
_entry.id   AF-A0A940TSH6-F1
#
_cell.length_a   1.000
_cell.length_b   1.000
_cell.length_c   1.000
_cell.angle_alpha   90.00
_cell.angle_beta   90.00
_cell.angle_gamma   90.00
#
_symmetry.space_group_name_H-M   'P 1'
#
loop_
_entity.id
_entity.type
_entity.pdbx_description
1 polymer ?
#
loop_
_entity_poly.entity_id
_entity_poly.type
_entity_poly.pdbx_seq_one_letter_code
_entity_poly.pdbx_strand_id
1 'polypeptide(L)'
;ESVAWVAERKDLLCALFYLLSVMAYLRYAAAISLQGAKGTGRAMLFALCFFILALMSKPMAVSLPLVLLILDWYPLGRITTLKTLGTSFVEKLPFIGLTVVSSILTIMAQKAGGALISIESTPLEARLLVAAKSLTLYLRNMIVPINLAPLYPYPRDISLLSPEYLLPVMLVSGITVACVVAAKKWKLWPAVWSYYVMTLLPVLGVVRIGSQSMADRYTYLPGIGPFLIAGLATAWVYRQSKFVKAICAAAIALVCVSMTYLTLKQIGRWEQNIGLWNYVIEREPTRATLAYYVRGFALEKMDRLEEALNDYTTVITLEPFHLEVYYSRSRVFDKMGLLNEAIEDYGSIIALDPLSYKAYNSRGILYARTGSFEKAIEDFNKSIAINPGFPQAYNHRGIAYSYLDQNDKALEDFSLAIEISRNYSDAYLNRGKLHLKTNNEEHAVSDFQKACGLGREEGCNALIALRSAYK
;
A
#
# COMPACT_ATOMS: atom_id res chain seq x y z
N GLU A 1 -13.36 6.20 -2.03
CA GLU A 1 -12.23 5.56 -1.34
C GLU A 1 -11.80 6.37 -0.12
N SER A 2 -11.40 7.64 -0.29
CA SER A 2 -10.79 8.43 0.79
C SER A 2 -11.68 8.77 1.99
N VAL A 3 -13.01 8.76 1.83
CA VAL A 3 -13.96 8.97 2.94
C VAL A 3 -14.23 7.68 3.73
N ALA A 4 -14.18 6.53 3.07
CA ALA A 4 -14.48 5.23 3.67
C ALA A 4 -13.29 4.66 4.46
N TRP A 5 -12.06 4.98 4.04
CA TRP A 5 -10.85 4.51 4.69
C TRP A 5 -10.27 5.59 5.60
N VAL A 6 -10.26 5.36 6.92
CA VAL A 6 -9.63 6.26 7.90
C VAL A 6 -8.17 6.58 7.55
N ALA A 7 -7.46 5.63 6.92
CA ALA A 7 -6.09 5.76 6.45
C ALA A 7 -5.90 6.78 5.30
N GLU A 8 -6.97 7.17 4.61
CA GLU A 8 -6.92 8.09 3.47
C GLU A 8 -7.33 9.53 3.82
N ARG A 9 -7.44 9.87 5.12
CA ARG A 9 -7.58 11.27 5.58
C ARG A 9 -6.47 12.19 5.06
N LYS A 10 -5.30 11.63 4.78
CA LYS A 10 -4.16 12.34 4.16
C LYS A 10 -4.52 12.97 2.80
N ASP A 11 -5.42 12.38 2.02
CA ASP A 11 -5.86 12.92 0.74
C ASP A 11 -6.67 14.20 0.95
N LEU A 12 -7.60 14.18 1.91
CA LEU A 12 -8.43 15.32 2.28
C LEU A 12 -7.57 16.47 2.80
N LEU A 13 -6.62 16.17 3.71
CA LEU A 13 -5.69 17.16 4.25
C LEU A 13 -4.79 17.75 3.16
N CYS A 14 -4.26 16.89 2.28
CA CYS A 14 -3.48 17.35 1.13
C CYS A 14 -4.32 18.28 0.25
N ALA A 15 -5.57 17.92 -0.08
CA ALA A 15 -6.46 18.75 -0.89
C ALA A 15 -6.74 20.10 -0.24
N LEU A 16 -7.06 20.09 1.06
CA LEU A 16 -7.35 21.29 1.84
C LEU A 16 -6.17 22.26 1.82
N PHE A 17 -4.99 21.79 2.22
CA PHE A 17 -3.79 22.63 2.28
C PHE A 17 -3.31 23.07 0.90
N TYR A 18 -3.43 22.20 -0.11
CA TYR A 18 -3.13 22.54 -1.50
C TYR A 18 -4.01 23.70 -1.99
N LEU A 19 -5.33 23.61 -1.78
CA LEU A 19 -6.28 24.65 -2.17
C LEU A 19 -6.10 25.94 -1.36
N LEU A 20 -5.82 25.86 -0.05
CA LEU A 20 -5.49 27.03 0.77
C LEU A 20 -4.22 27.73 0.29
N SER A 21 -3.21 26.96 -0.13
CA SER A 21 -1.99 27.51 -0.73
C SER A 21 -2.30 28.25 -2.04
N VAL A 22 -3.10 27.64 -2.93
CA VAL A 22 -3.58 28.29 -4.15
C VAL A 22 -4.37 29.57 -3.83
N MET A 23 -5.29 29.54 -2.87
CA MET A 23 -6.08 30.71 -2.48
C MET A 23 -5.21 31.84 -1.92
N ALA A 24 -4.25 31.53 -1.04
CA ALA A 24 -3.31 32.51 -0.50
C ALA A 24 -2.44 33.11 -1.62
N TYR A 25 -2.01 32.28 -2.57
CA TYR A 25 -1.27 32.72 -3.75
C TYR A 25 -2.10 33.62 -4.67
N LEU A 26 -3.37 33.31 -4.91
CA LEU A 26 -4.28 34.15 -5.70
C LEU A 26 -4.47 35.53 -5.04
N ARG A 27 -4.56 35.59 -3.71
CA ARG A 27 -4.60 36.87 -2.97
C ARG A 27 -3.30 37.65 -3.11
N TYR A 28 -2.16 36.98 -3.07
CA TYR A 28 -0.86 37.58 -3.34
C TYR A 28 -0.80 38.18 -4.75
N ALA A 29 -1.19 37.41 -5.77
CA ALA A 29 -1.19 37.85 -7.16
C ALA A 29 -2.12 39.05 -7.39
N ALA A 30 -3.32 39.02 -6.79
CA ALA A 30 -4.28 40.13 -6.85
C ALA A 30 -3.73 41.39 -6.17
N ALA A 31 -3.12 41.26 -4.98
CA ALA A 31 -2.54 42.38 -4.25
C ALA A 31 -1.39 43.05 -5.02
N ILE A 32 -0.52 42.25 -5.65
CA ILE A 32 0.55 42.80 -6.52
C ILE A 32 -0.03 43.60 -7.68
N SER A 33 -1.10 43.11 -8.30
CA SER A 33 -1.73 43.80 -9.43
C SER A 33 -2.40 45.14 -9.04
N LEU A 34 -2.87 45.26 -7.79
CA LEU A 34 -3.65 46.42 -7.32
C LEU A 34 -2.82 47.45 -6.54
N GLN A 35 -1.87 47.02 -5.69
CA GLN A 35 -1.21 47.86 -4.69
C GLN A 35 0.32 47.92 -4.82
N GLY A 36 0.91 47.22 -5.82
CA GLY A 36 2.35 47.03 -5.92
C GLY A 36 2.90 46.08 -4.85
N ALA A 37 4.23 46.01 -4.70
CA ALA A 37 4.88 45.00 -3.85
C ALA A 37 4.72 45.20 -2.33
N LYS A 38 4.26 46.37 -1.85
CA LYS A 38 4.22 46.69 -0.41
C LYS A 38 3.15 45.87 0.32
N GLY A 39 3.55 45.11 1.35
CA GLY A 39 2.63 44.36 2.23
C GLY A 39 2.21 42.96 1.75
N THR A 40 2.66 42.54 0.56
CA THR A 40 2.27 41.26 -0.09
C THR A 40 2.92 40.02 0.53
N GLY A 41 4.00 40.19 1.29
CA GLY A 41 4.81 39.09 1.84
C GLY A 41 4.03 38.13 2.75
N ARG A 42 2.98 38.60 3.46
CA ARG A 42 2.16 37.74 4.33
C ARG A 42 1.37 36.69 3.54
N ALA A 43 0.78 37.08 2.40
CA ALA A 43 0.01 36.16 1.57
C ALA A 43 0.90 35.09 0.94
N MET A 44 2.11 35.48 0.51
CA MET A 44 3.11 34.54 -0.01
C MET A 44 3.62 33.58 1.08
N LEU A 45 3.86 34.09 2.30
CA LEU A 45 4.23 33.27 3.44
C LEU A 45 3.14 32.25 3.78
N PHE A 46 1.88 32.66 3.83
CA PHE A 46 0.76 31.72 4.02
C PHE A 46 0.69 30.68 2.92
N ALA A 47 0.87 31.08 1.65
CA ALA A 47 0.91 30.13 0.54
C ALA A 47 2.01 29.08 0.74
N LEU A 48 3.21 29.50 1.17
CA LEU A 48 4.33 28.60 1.45
C LEU A 48 4.05 27.70 2.66
N CYS A 49 3.51 28.23 3.76
CA CYS A 49 3.15 27.46 4.95
C CYS A 49 2.12 26.37 4.63
N PHE A 50 1.04 26.72 3.92
CA PHE A 50 0.06 25.73 3.48
C PHE A 50 0.66 24.71 2.51
N PHE A 51 1.58 25.13 1.64
CA PHE A 51 2.26 24.18 0.76
C PHE A 51 3.11 23.15 1.53
N ILE A 52 3.84 23.57 2.56
CA ILE A 52 4.58 22.65 3.44
C ILE A 52 3.62 21.64 4.08
N LEU A 53 2.49 22.10 4.62
CA LEU A 53 1.48 21.22 5.20
C LEU A 53 0.88 20.25 4.17
N ALA A 54 0.71 20.69 2.92
CA ALA A 54 0.27 19.83 1.83
C ALA A 54 1.30 18.73 1.51
N LEU A 55 2.59 19.08 1.41
CA LEU A 55 3.69 18.13 1.19
C LEU A 55 3.83 17.13 2.34
N MET A 56 3.67 17.59 3.58
CA MET A 56 3.66 16.72 4.77
C MET A 56 2.47 15.77 4.79
N SER A 57 1.34 16.16 4.17
CA SER A 57 0.16 15.31 4.06
C SER A 57 0.33 14.25 2.97
N LYS A 58 0.79 14.64 1.77
CA LYS A 58 1.00 13.71 0.66
C LYS A 58 2.05 14.24 -0.33
N PRO A 59 3.00 13.41 -0.79
CA PRO A 59 3.97 13.80 -1.82
C PRO A 59 3.34 14.27 -3.13
N MET A 60 2.07 13.93 -3.40
CA MET A 60 1.35 14.38 -4.59
C MET A 60 1.30 15.92 -4.74
N ALA A 61 1.43 16.67 -3.64
CA ALA A 61 1.44 18.14 -3.68
C ALA A 61 2.63 18.73 -4.44
N VAL A 62 3.68 17.97 -4.76
CA VAL A 62 4.86 18.41 -5.55
C VAL A 62 4.52 19.04 -6.90
N SER A 63 3.32 18.83 -7.44
CA SER A 63 2.84 19.49 -8.66
C SER A 63 2.50 20.98 -8.48
N LEU A 64 2.36 21.47 -7.25
CA LEU A 64 1.86 22.83 -6.98
C LEU A 64 2.66 23.94 -7.67
N PRO A 65 4.01 23.98 -7.65
CA PRO A 65 4.76 25.06 -8.28
C PRO A 65 4.43 25.20 -9.78
N LEU A 66 4.27 24.08 -10.48
CA LEU A 66 3.87 24.05 -11.89
C LEU A 66 2.44 24.56 -12.07
N VAL A 67 1.53 24.19 -11.16
CA VAL A 67 0.16 24.72 -11.15
C VAL A 67 0.13 26.23 -10.93
N LEU A 68 0.96 26.79 -10.05
CA LEU A 68 1.04 28.24 -9.85
C LEU A 68 1.54 28.95 -11.12
N LEU A 69 2.49 28.36 -11.86
CA LEU A 69 2.94 28.88 -13.16
C LEU A 69 1.83 28.83 -14.22
N ILE A 70 1.04 27.76 -14.25
CA ILE A 70 -0.13 27.65 -15.14
C ILE A 70 -1.14 28.76 -14.82
N LEU A 71 -1.43 29.00 -13.53
CA LEU A 71 -2.36 30.06 -13.11
C LEU A 71 -1.85 31.46 -13.45
N ASP A 72 -0.54 31.71 -13.29
CA ASP A 72 0.11 32.95 -13.69
C ASP A 72 0.02 33.20 -15.20
N TRP A 73 0.06 32.14 -16.01
CA TRP A 73 -0.16 32.24 -17.45
C TRP A 73 -1.63 32.46 -17.80
N TYR A 74 -2.52 31.67 -17.22
CA TYR A 74 -3.97 31.78 -17.37
C TYR A 74 -4.68 31.21 -16.12
N PRO A 75 -5.62 31.94 -15.49
CA PRO A 75 -6.28 33.16 -16.00
C PRO A 75 -5.62 34.48 -15.59
N LEU A 76 -4.57 34.47 -14.75
CA LEU A 76 -4.04 35.71 -14.16
C LEU A 76 -3.32 36.62 -15.18
N GLY A 77 -2.79 36.04 -16.27
CA GLY A 77 -2.13 36.82 -17.33
C GLY A 77 -0.84 37.52 -16.90
N ARG A 78 -0.19 37.07 -15.82
CA ARG A 78 1.10 37.58 -15.33
C ARG A 78 2.27 37.16 -16.23
N ILE A 79 2.14 36.05 -16.95
CA ILE A 79 3.14 35.56 -17.90
C ILE A 79 2.69 35.90 -19.33
N THR A 80 3.33 36.88 -19.93
CA THR A 80 3.09 37.31 -21.33
C THR A 80 4.35 37.23 -22.19
N THR A 81 5.53 37.38 -21.59
CA THR A 81 6.84 37.36 -22.22
C THR A 81 7.82 36.44 -21.49
N LEU A 82 8.93 36.09 -22.14
CA LEU A 82 10.04 35.34 -21.52
C LEU A 82 10.60 36.02 -20.26
N LYS A 83 10.66 37.36 -20.24
CA LYS A 83 11.12 38.11 -19.07
C LYS A 83 10.16 37.95 -17.89
N THR A 84 8.85 38.07 -18.13
CA THR A 84 7.82 37.87 -17.09
C THR A 84 7.73 36.42 -16.60
N LEU A 85 8.07 35.46 -17.47
CA LEU A 85 8.22 34.06 -17.09
C LEU A 85 9.36 33.88 -16.10
N GLY A 86 10.53 34.48 -16.37
CA GLY A 86 11.68 34.45 -15.46
C GLY A 86 11.37 35.05 -14.09
N THR A 87 10.69 36.21 -14.05
CA THR A 87 10.30 36.82 -12.76
C THR A 87 9.28 35.96 -12.01
N SER A 88 8.29 35.40 -12.71
CA SER A 88 7.34 34.49 -12.08
C SER A 88 8.05 33.24 -11.56
N PHE A 89 9.00 32.67 -12.30
CA PHE A 89 9.76 31.50 -11.87
C PHE A 89 10.57 31.76 -10.60
N VAL A 90 11.23 32.92 -10.50
CA VAL A 90 12.01 33.33 -9.32
C VAL A 90 11.13 33.38 -8.06
N GLU A 91 9.89 33.89 -8.16
CA GLU A 91 8.95 33.89 -7.04
C GLU A 91 8.64 32.47 -6.52
N LYS A 92 8.77 31.44 -7.37
CA LYS A 92 8.41 30.04 -7.03
C LYS A 92 9.62 29.22 -6.62
N LEU A 93 10.83 29.78 -6.63
CA LEU A 93 12.04 29.08 -6.15
C LEU A 93 11.87 28.45 -4.75
N PRO A 94 11.25 29.11 -3.75
CA PRO A 94 11.00 28.48 -2.46
C PRO A 94 10.11 27.22 -2.55
N PHE A 95 9.07 27.26 -3.39
CA PHE A 95 8.19 26.11 -3.63
C PHE A 95 8.91 24.99 -4.36
N ILE A 96 9.75 25.33 -5.34
CA ILE A 96 10.57 24.36 -6.09
C ILE A 96 11.60 23.69 -5.16
N GLY A 97 12.28 24.47 -4.31
CA GLY A 97 13.22 23.93 -3.32
C GLY A 97 12.57 22.93 -2.38
N LEU A 98 11.40 23.27 -1.82
CA LEU A 98 10.61 22.35 -0.99
C LEU A 98 10.15 21.10 -1.75
N THR A 99 9.80 21.25 -3.02
CA THR A 99 9.42 20.12 -3.90
C THR A 99 10.57 19.15 -4.08
N VAL A 100 11.78 19.65 -4.34
CA VAL A 100 12.99 18.82 -4.49
C VAL A 100 13.28 18.07 -3.19
N VAL A 101 13.28 18.77 -2.05
CA VAL A 101 13.51 18.16 -0.73
C VAL A 101 12.47 17.06 -0.45
N SER A 102 11.19 17.36 -0.64
CA SER A 102 10.10 16.39 -0.42
C SER A 102 10.21 15.18 -1.35
N SER A 103 10.60 15.38 -2.62
CA SER A 103 10.79 14.28 -3.57
C SER A 103 11.94 13.35 -3.16
N ILE A 104 13.08 13.92 -2.72
CA ILE A 104 14.22 13.15 -2.22
C ILE A 104 13.83 12.35 -0.98
N LEU A 105 13.20 12.99 0.01
CA LEU A 105 12.74 12.33 1.22
C LEU A 105 11.74 11.21 0.91
N THR A 106 10.85 11.42 -0.06
CA THR A 106 9.90 10.40 -0.50
C THR A 106 10.61 9.19 -1.09
N ILE A 107 11.59 9.39 -1.99
CA ILE A 107 12.36 8.29 -2.57
C ILE A 107 13.13 7.52 -1.48
N MET A 108 13.77 8.24 -0.55
CA MET A 108 14.49 7.62 0.57
C MET A 108 13.55 6.78 1.45
N ALA A 109 12.40 7.32 1.83
CA ALA A 109 11.41 6.64 2.64
C ALA A 109 10.84 5.39 1.93
N GLN A 110 10.55 5.48 0.63
CA GLN A 110 10.03 4.36 -0.16
C GLN A 110 11.09 3.26 -0.35
N LYS A 111 12.36 3.63 -0.51
CA LYS A 111 13.47 2.68 -0.59
C LYS A 111 13.69 1.97 0.75
N ALA A 112 13.67 2.70 1.86
CA ALA A 112 13.78 2.13 3.20
C ALA A 112 12.61 1.20 3.55
N GLY A 113 11.40 1.53 3.09
CA GLY A 113 10.20 0.71 3.27
C GLY A 113 10.05 -0.45 2.28
N GLY A 114 11.02 -0.69 1.39
CA GLY A 114 10.95 -1.76 0.38
C GLY A 114 9.84 -1.62 -0.67
N ALA A 115 9.14 -0.48 -0.70
CA ALA A 115 7.99 -0.24 -1.59
C ALA A 115 8.41 0.24 -2.99
N LEU A 116 9.68 0.64 -3.15
CA LEU A 116 10.27 0.95 -4.45
C LEU A 116 10.64 -0.35 -5.16
N ILE A 117 9.79 -0.79 -6.09
CA ILE A 117 10.14 -1.89 -7.00
C ILE A 117 11.30 -1.41 -7.87
N SER A 118 12.35 -2.23 -8.01
CA SER A 118 13.52 -1.88 -8.83
C SER A 118 13.08 -1.33 -10.19
N ILE A 119 13.47 -0.08 -10.45
CA ILE A 119 13.21 0.69 -11.69
C ILE A 119 13.67 -0.10 -12.93
N GLU A 120 14.57 -1.05 -12.74
CA GLU A 120 15.15 -1.95 -13.72
C GLU A 120 14.16 -2.98 -14.31
N SER A 121 13.04 -3.27 -13.63
CA SER A 121 12.09 -4.29 -14.09
C SER A 121 11.21 -3.85 -15.27
N THR A 122 11.08 -2.54 -15.53
CA THR A 122 10.19 -2.02 -16.60
C THR A 122 10.85 -0.86 -17.36
N PRO A 123 11.08 -1.00 -18.68
CA PRO A 123 11.64 0.05 -19.52
C PRO A 123 10.84 1.36 -19.43
N LEU A 124 11.52 2.50 -19.66
CA LEU A 124 10.88 3.82 -19.63
C LEU A 124 9.75 3.92 -20.66
N GLU A 125 9.92 3.33 -21.83
CA GLU A 125 8.91 3.29 -22.90
C GLU A 125 7.61 2.65 -22.41
N ALA A 126 7.71 1.48 -21.79
CA ALA A 126 6.56 0.78 -21.23
C ALA A 126 5.84 1.61 -20.16
N ARG A 127 6.61 2.30 -19.30
CA ARG A 127 6.06 3.19 -18.27
C ARG A 127 5.33 4.39 -18.88
N LEU A 128 5.83 4.97 -19.98
CA LEU A 128 5.17 6.06 -20.68
C LEU A 128 3.87 5.61 -21.36
N LEU A 129 3.83 4.40 -21.93
CA LEU A 129 2.61 3.82 -22.50
C LEU A 129 1.53 3.61 -21.43
N VAL A 130 1.92 3.07 -20.27
CA VAL A 130 1.02 2.93 -19.12
C VAL A 130 0.54 4.30 -18.62
N ALA A 131 1.43 5.29 -18.53
CA ALA A 131 1.06 6.65 -18.14
C ALA A 131 0.02 7.27 -19.10
N ALA A 132 0.21 7.10 -20.42
CA ALA A 132 -0.76 7.56 -21.42
C ALA A 132 -2.12 6.85 -21.26
N LYS A 133 -2.12 5.52 -21.08
CA LYS A 133 -3.33 4.75 -20.78
C LYS A 133 -4.03 5.27 -19.53
N SER A 134 -3.29 5.43 -18.42
CA SER A 134 -3.82 5.94 -17.15
C SER A 134 -4.43 7.34 -17.29
N LEU A 135 -3.77 8.27 -18.01
CA LEU A 135 -4.31 9.61 -18.29
C LEU A 135 -5.69 9.56 -18.96
N THR A 136 -5.84 8.70 -19.97
CA THR A 136 -7.13 8.56 -20.68
C THR A 136 -8.19 7.85 -19.84
N LEU A 137 -7.79 6.85 -19.04
CA LEU A 137 -8.70 6.11 -18.19
C LEU A 137 -9.24 6.97 -17.04
N TYR A 138 -8.41 7.85 -16.46
CA TYR A 138 -8.88 8.83 -15.48
C TYR A 138 -9.89 9.83 -16.06
N LEU A 139 -9.68 10.34 -17.29
CA LEU A 139 -10.67 11.20 -17.96
C LEU A 139 -11.99 10.45 -18.19
N ARG A 140 -11.91 9.21 -18.67
CA ARG A 140 -13.08 8.36 -18.89
C ARG A 140 -13.82 8.13 -17.57
N ASN A 141 -13.11 7.74 -16.51
CA ASN A 141 -13.68 7.45 -15.19
C ASN A 141 -14.31 8.69 -14.56
N MET A 142 -13.83 9.90 -14.89
CA MET A 142 -14.43 11.15 -14.44
C MET A 142 -15.80 11.42 -15.08
N ILE A 143 -15.95 11.10 -16.36
CA ILE A 143 -17.20 11.32 -17.11
C ILE A 143 -18.18 10.19 -16.84
N VAL A 144 -17.68 8.94 -16.83
CA VAL A 144 -18.46 7.71 -16.66
C VAL A 144 -17.77 6.83 -15.61
N PRO A 145 -18.04 7.05 -14.31
CA PRO A 145 -17.42 6.33 -13.19
C PRO A 145 -18.04 4.93 -13.01
N ILE A 146 -18.10 4.17 -14.09
CA ILE A 146 -18.44 2.75 -14.06
C ILE A 146 -17.18 1.96 -13.83
N ASN A 147 -17.32 0.75 -13.28
CA ASN A 147 -16.23 -0.21 -13.27
C ASN A 147 -14.99 0.25 -12.47
N LEU A 148 -15.19 1.09 -11.45
CA LEU A 148 -14.11 1.51 -10.54
C LEU A 148 -13.60 0.33 -9.71
N ALA A 149 -12.29 0.26 -9.51
CA ALA A 149 -11.62 -0.80 -8.76
C ALA A 149 -10.62 -0.19 -7.75
N PRO A 150 -10.47 -0.78 -6.56
CA PRO A 150 -9.48 -0.30 -5.58
C PRO A 150 -8.03 -0.55 -6.02
N LEU A 151 -7.82 -1.51 -6.94
CA LEU A 151 -6.51 -1.92 -7.42
C LEU A 151 -6.57 -2.10 -8.93
N TYR A 152 -5.64 -1.44 -9.63
CA TYR A 152 -5.38 -1.65 -11.06
C TYR A 152 -3.98 -2.24 -11.19
N PRO A 153 -3.83 -3.57 -11.34
CA PRO A 153 -2.54 -4.23 -11.43
C PRO A 153 -1.69 -3.68 -12.58
N TYR A 154 -0.38 -3.58 -12.34
CA TYR A 154 0.54 -3.17 -13.39
C TYR A 154 0.58 -4.22 -14.52
N PRO A 155 0.42 -3.83 -15.79
CA PRO A 155 0.39 -4.78 -16.90
C PRO A 155 1.76 -5.42 -17.14
N ARG A 156 1.77 -6.73 -17.45
CA ARG A 156 3.00 -7.50 -17.78
C ARG A 156 3.38 -7.34 -19.25
N ASP A 157 2.40 -7.40 -20.15
CA ASP A 157 2.61 -7.26 -21.60
C ASP A 157 2.28 -5.85 -22.06
N ILE A 158 3.31 -5.07 -22.37
CA ILE A 158 3.18 -3.69 -22.80
C ILE A 158 3.79 -3.57 -24.20
N SER A 159 2.95 -3.28 -25.19
CA SER A 159 3.37 -3.08 -26.57
C SER A 159 2.63 -1.90 -27.16
N LEU A 160 3.38 -0.97 -27.79
CA LEU A 160 2.79 0.18 -28.48
C LEU A 160 1.81 -0.24 -29.58
N LEU A 161 2.04 -1.39 -30.22
CA LEU A 161 1.21 -1.88 -31.32
C LEU A 161 -0.13 -2.44 -30.85
N SER A 162 -0.30 -2.73 -29.55
CA SER A 162 -1.59 -3.21 -29.07
C SER A 162 -2.61 -2.05 -29.09
N PRO A 163 -3.86 -2.29 -29.51
CA PRO A 163 -4.91 -1.26 -29.50
C PRO A 163 -5.12 -0.63 -28.12
N GLU A 164 -4.82 -1.39 -27.06
CA GLU A 164 -4.93 -0.98 -25.66
C GLU A 164 -4.02 0.21 -25.31
N TYR A 165 -2.85 0.34 -25.95
CA TYR A 165 -1.91 1.45 -25.72
C TYR A 165 -1.84 2.44 -26.88
N LEU A 166 -2.02 1.98 -28.12
CA LEU A 166 -2.00 2.84 -29.30
C LEU A 166 -3.09 3.92 -29.23
N LEU A 167 -4.32 3.53 -28.90
CA LEU A 167 -5.45 4.45 -28.85
C LEU A 167 -5.28 5.53 -27.76
N PRO A 168 -4.90 5.20 -26.50
CA PRO A 168 -4.57 6.21 -25.52
C PRO A 168 -3.45 7.17 -25.94
N VAL A 169 -2.37 6.67 -26.55
CA VAL A 169 -1.26 7.50 -27.03
C VAL A 169 -1.75 8.47 -28.11
N MET A 170 -2.51 7.99 -29.09
CA MET A 170 -3.10 8.84 -30.13
C MET A 170 -4.02 9.91 -29.54
N LEU A 171 -4.84 9.55 -28.54
CA LEU A 171 -5.76 10.48 -27.88
C LEU A 171 -5.01 11.55 -27.08
N VAL A 172 -4.03 11.17 -26.26
CA VAL A 172 -3.20 12.10 -25.48
C VAL A 172 -2.43 13.04 -26.40
N SER A 173 -1.80 12.52 -27.46
CA SER A 173 -1.08 13.33 -28.45
C SER A 173 -2.04 14.26 -29.21
N GLY A 174 -3.21 13.76 -29.61
CA GLY A 174 -4.24 14.55 -30.29
C GLY A 174 -4.75 15.72 -29.45
N ILE A 175 -5.10 15.47 -28.18
CA ILE A 175 -5.52 16.54 -27.24
C ILE A 175 -4.39 17.55 -27.03
N THR A 176 -3.15 17.07 -26.88
CA THR A 176 -1.99 17.94 -26.68
C THR A 176 -1.74 18.84 -27.89
N VAL A 177 -1.75 18.29 -29.11
CA VAL A 177 -1.61 19.06 -30.35
C VAL A 177 -2.75 20.07 -30.49
N ALA A 178 -4.00 19.67 -30.25
CA ALA A 178 -5.14 20.57 -30.28
C ALA A 178 -5.00 21.73 -29.28
N CYS A 179 -4.50 21.46 -28.07
CA CYS A 179 -4.23 22.47 -27.05
C CYS A 179 -3.12 23.44 -27.48
N VAL A 180 -2.04 22.95 -28.09
CA VAL A 180 -0.94 23.78 -28.59
C VAL A 180 -1.42 24.70 -29.72
N VAL A 181 -2.19 24.17 -30.68
CA VAL A 181 -2.78 24.96 -31.77
C VAL A 181 -3.77 26.01 -31.23
N ALA A 182 -4.59 25.63 -30.25
CA ALA A 182 -5.57 26.52 -29.63
C ALA A 182 -4.95 27.59 -28.72
N ALA A 183 -3.70 27.43 -28.25
CA ALA A 183 -3.09 28.29 -27.22
C ALA A 183 -3.03 29.78 -27.56
N LYS A 184 -2.97 30.13 -28.86
CA LYS A 184 -3.01 31.54 -29.30
C LYS A 184 -4.39 32.18 -29.14
N LYS A 185 -5.46 31.42 -29.37
CA LYS A 185 -6.85 31.94 -29.43
C LYS A 185 -7.61 31.67 -28.14
N TRP A 186 -7.52 30.44 -27.61
CA TRP A 186 -8.31 29.94 -26.50
C TRP A 186 -7.40 29.35 -25.42
N LYS A 187 -6.79 30.21 -24.59
CA LYS A 187 -5.85 29.83 -23.52
C LYS A 187 -6.43 28.89 -22.45
N LEU A 188 -7.76 28.82 -22.34
CA LEU A 188 -8.46 27.97 -21.37
C LEU A 188 -8.11 26.48 -21.54
N TRP A 189 -8.22 25.95 -22.77
CA TRP A 189 -8.02 24.52 -23.05
C TRP A 189 -6.62 24.01 -22.71
N PRO A 190 -5.53 24.63 -23.19
CA PRO A 190 -4.17 24.25 -22.80
C PRO A 190 -3.90 24.45 -21.30
N ALA A 191 -4.51 25.43 -20.63
CA ALA A 191 -4.35 25.61 -19.19
C ALA A 191 -5.00 24.45 -18.42
N VAL A 192 -6.24 24.07 -18.77
CA VAL A 192 -6.94 22.94 -18.15
C VAL A 192 -6.22 21.62 -18.42
N TRP A 193 -5.78 21.40 -19.67
CA TRP A 193 -5.04 20.20 -20.04
C TRP A 193 -3.70 20.09 -19.31
N SER A 194 -2.93 21.17 -19.28
CA SER A 194 -1.65 21.20 -18.56
C SER A 194 -1.85 21.00 -17.07
N TYR A 195 -2.87 21.62 -16.46
CA TYR A 195 -3.21 21.40 -15.06
C TYR A 195 -3.46 19.92 -14.77
N TYR A 196 -4.31 19.28 -15.59
CA TYR A 196 -4.68 17.88 -15.45
C TYR A 196 -3.45 16.95 -15.56
N VAL A 197 -2.62 17.14 -16.59
CA VAL A 197 -1.41 16.32 -16.79
C VAL A 197 -0.40 16.53 -15.67
N MET A 198 -0.11 17.77 -15.29
CA MET A 198 0.93 18.08 -14.30
C MET A 198 0.58 17.63 -12.89
N THR A 199 -0.71 17.66 -12.53
CA THR A 199 -1.18 17.17 -11.21
C THR A 199 -1.25 15.65 -11.13
N LEU A 200 -1.40 14.95 -12.26
CA LEU A 200 -1.31 13.49 -12.33
C LEU A 200 0.12 12.96 -12.45
N LEU A 201 1.05 13.74 -12.99
CA LEU A 201 2.42 13.32 -13.29
C LEU A 201 3.11 12.51 -12.15
N PRO A 202 3.00 12.89 -10.85
CA PRO A 202 3.63 12.16 -9.77
C PRO A 202 3.08 10.74 -9.54
N VAL A 203 1.90 10.43 -10.07
CA VAL A 203 1.13 9.21 -9.77
C VAL A 203 0.78 8.38 -11.01
N LEU A 204 1.28 8.75 -12.20
CA LEU A 204 1.08 8.01 -13.45
C LEU A 204 1.93 6.73 -13.58
N GLY A 205 2.73 6.39 -12.57
CA GLY A 205 3.60 5.21 -12.59
C GLY A 205 4.87 5.37 -13.44
N VAL A 206 5.24 6.60 -13.81
CA VAL A 206 6.53 6.92 -14.47
C VAL A 206 7.69 6.61 -13.51
N VAL A 207 7.56 7.04 -12.25
CA VAL A 207 8.35 6.50 -11.14
C VAL A 207 7.48 5.47 -10.45
N ARG A 208 7.83 4.19 -10.60
CA ARG A 208 6.99 3.09 -10.12
C ARG A 208 7.08 2.97 -8.60
N ILE A 209 5.94 3.16 -7.94
CA ILE A 209 5.79 2.98 -6.49
C ILE A 209 4.64 2.00 -6.29
N GLY A 210 4.96 0.80 -5.77
CA GLY A 210 4.01 -0.29 -5.63
C GLY A 210 3.65 -1.04 -6.92
N SER A 211 2.69 -1.97 -6.80
CA SER A 211 2.32 -2.94 -7.84
C SER A 211 1.19 -2.49 -8.78
N GLN A 212 0.67 -1.27 -8.59
CA GLN A 212 -0.48 -0.75 -9.35
C GLN A 212 -0.06 0.24 -10.45
N SER A 213 -0.79 0.28 -11.56
CA SER A 213 -0.58 1.25 -12.65
C SER A 213 -1.29 2.58 -12.43
N MET A 214 -2.42 2.55 -11.71
CA MET A 214 -3.23 3.71 -11.34
C MET A 214 -4.09 3.38 -10.12
N ALA A 215 -4.67 4.41 -9.49
CA ALA A 215 -5.64 4.25 -8.42
C ALA A 215 -6.66 5.39 -8.47
N ASP A 216 -7.95 5.08 -8.34
CA ASP A 216 -9.03 6.06 -8.51
C ASP A 216 -8.93 7.23 -7.49
N ARG A 217 -8.38 6.99 -6.29
CA ARG A 217 -8.08 8.02 -5.28
C ARG A 217 -7.14 9.13 -5.75
N TYR A 218 -6.44 9.00 -6.86
CA TYR A 218 -5.56 10.06 -7.37
C TYR A 218 -6.30 11.14 -8.16
N THR A 219 -7.61 11.03 -8.38
CA THR A 219 -8.38 11.95 -9.23
C THR A 219 -8.81 13.25 -8.54
N TYR A 220 -8.70 13.35 -7.21
CA TYR A 220 -9.23 14.46 -6.42
C TYR A 220 -8.63 15.84 -6.75
N LEU A 221 -7.30 15.96 -6.89
CA LEU A 221 -6.67 17.21 -7.35
C LEU A 221 -6.77 17.39 -8.86
N PRO A 222 -6.41 16.40 -9.70
CA PRO A 222 -6.43 16.58 -11.15
C PRO A 222 -7.80 16.90 -11.72
N GLY A 223 -8.86 16.40 -11.08
CA GLY A 223 -10.24 16.66 -11.48
C GLY A 223 -10.64 18.13 -11.42
N ILE A 224 -9.96 18.96 -10.63
CA ILE A 224 -10.27 20.39 -10.54
C ILE A 224 -10.18 21.06 -11.92
N GLY A 225 -9.23 20.65 -12.76
CA GLY A 225 -9.08 21.17 -14.12
C GLY A 225 -10.32 20.93 -14.99
N PRO A 226 -10.68 19.66 -15.29
CA PRO A 226 -11.89 19.34 -16.04
C PRO A 226 -13.18 19.89 -15.40
N PHE A 227 -13.31 19.87 -14.07
CA PHE A 227 -14.49 20.42 -13.39
C PHE A 227 -14.59 21.96 -13.49
N LEU A 228 -13.49 22.67 -13.73
CA LEU A 228 -13.54 24.10 -14.06
C LEU A 228 -14.37 24.35 -15.34
N ILE A 229 -14.25 23.48 -16.34
CA ILE A 229 -15.02 23.57 -17.58
C ILE A 229 -16.51 23.39 -17.28
N ALA A 230 -16.86 22.43 -16.42
CA ALA A 230 -18.24 22.23 -15.98
C ALA A 230 -18.80 23.47 -15.25
N GLY A 231 -17.99 24.11 -14.42
CA GLY A 231 -18.34 25.37 -13.76
C GLY A 231 -18.60 26.52 -14.74
N LEU A 232 -17.73 26.68 -15.74
CA LEU A 232 -17.90 27.68 -16.80
C LEU A 232 -19.15 27.39 -17.66
N ALA A 233 -19.41 26.12 -17.99
CA ALA A 233 -20.60 25.70 -18.70
C ALA A 233 -21.87 26.04 -17.89
N THR A 234 -21.85 25.81 -16.58
CA THR A 234 -22.96 26.16 -15.67
C THR A 234 -23.20 27.68 -15.65
N ALA A 235 -22.14 28.48 -15.57
CA ALA A 235 -22.24 29.95 -15.62
C ALA A 235 -22.80 30.45 -16.97
N TRP A 236 -22.46 29.77 -18.07
CA TRP A 236 -23.04 30.06 -19.39
C TRP A 236 -24.53 29.71 -19.45
N VAL A 237 -24.94 28.52 -18.95
CA VAL A 237 -26.36 28.12 -18.86
C VAL A 237 -27.18 29.11 -18.03
N TYR A 238 -26.59 29.66 -16.96
CA TYR A 238 -27.27 30.67 -16.13
C TYR A 238 -27.65 31.95 -16.89
N ARG A 239 -26.98 32.26 -18.00
CA ARG A 239 -27.30 33.41 -18.86
C ARG A 239 -28.32 33.10 -19.96
N GLN A 240 -28.73 31.83 -20.10
CA GLN A 240 -29.66 31.39 -21.15
C GLN A 240 -31.13 31.57 -20.75
N SER A 241 -32.03 31.28 -21.69
CA SER A 241 -33.49 31.36 -21.50
C SER A 241 -33.99 30.39 -20.41
N LYS A 242 -35.18 30.66 -19.86
CA LYS A 242 -35.81 29.79 -18.85
C LYS A 242 -35.97 28.35 -19.34
N PHE A 243 -36.25 28.16 -20.63
CA PHE A 243 -36.40 26.84 -21.25
C PHE A 243 -35.09 26.05 -21.24
N VAL A 244 -33.97 26.67 -21.69
CA VAL A 244 -32.65 26.02 -21.67
C VAL A 244 -32.23 25.66 -20.24
N LYS A 245 -32.47 26.57 -19.29
CA LYS A 245 -32.20 26.32 -17.87
C LYS A 245 -32.97 25.10 -17.34
N ALA A 246 -34.26 24.97 -17.69
CA ALA A 246 -35.08 23.84 -17.27
C ALA A 246 -34.55 22.51 -17.84
N ILE A 247 -34.18 22.48 -19.12
CA ILE A 247 -33.57 21.29 -19.75
C ILE A 247 -32.25 20.92 -19.07
N CYS A 248 -31.36 21.89 -18.88
CA CYS A 248 -30.08 21.64 -18.22
C CYS A 248 -30.26 21.20 -16.75
N ALA A 249 -31.22 21.78 -16.02
CA ALA A 249 -31.53 21.37 -14.66
C ALA A 249 -32.05 19.93 -14.60
N ALA A 250 -32.93 19.54 -15.53
CA ALA A 250 -33.40 18.16 -15.64
C ALA A 250 -32.26 17.19 -15.98
N ALA A 251 -31.36 17.57 -16.89
CA ALA A 251 -30.18 16.77 -17.23
C ALA A 251 -29.22 16.61 -16.03
N ILE A 252 -28.95 17.69 -15.28
CA ILE A 252 -28.14 17.63 -14.06
C ILE A 252 -28.80 16.75 -13.01
N ALA A 253 -30.12 16.86 -12.80
CA ALA A 253 -30.85 16.01 -11.88
C ALA A 253 -30.73 14.52 -12.26
N LEU A 254 -30.87 14.18 -13.54
CA LEU A 254 -30.69 12.82 -14.04
C LEU A 254 -29.26 12.30 -13.80
N VAL A 255 -28.24 13.12 -14.07
CA VAL A 255 -26.84 12.78 -13.79
C VAL A 255 -26.64 12.55 -12.29
N CYS A 256 -27.15 13.43 -11.42
CA CYS A 256 -27.06 13.28 -9.97
C CYS A 256 -27.71 11.96 -9.51
N VAL A 257 -28.94 11.66 -9.92
CA VAL A 257 -29.62 10.40 -9.59
C VAL A 257 -28.83 9.19 -10.06
N SER A 258 -28.29 9.24 -11.28
CA SER A 258 -27.46 8.17 -11.85
C SER A 258 -26.18 7.96 -11.05
N MET A 259 -25.49 9.05 -10.68
CA MET A 259 -24.27 8.99 -9.86
C MET A 259 -24.56 8.51 -8.44
N THR A 260 -25.69 8.89 -7.85
CA THR A 260 -26.13 8.37 -6.55
C THR A 260 -26.35 6.88 -6.62
N TYR A 261 -27.06 6.38 -7.65
CA TYR A 261 -27.27 4.95 -7.85
C TYR A 261 -25.96 4.18 -8.01
N LEU A 262 -25.04 4.65 -8.87
CA LEU A 262 -23.72 4.05 -9.05
C LEU A 262 -22.92 4.03 -7.75
N THR A 263 -22.99 5.12 -6.98
CA THR A 263 -22.32 5.25 -5.68
C THR A 263 -22.85 4.22 -4.68
N LEU A 264 -24.18 4.09 -4.54
CA LEU A 264 -24.80 3.11 -3.64
C LEU A 264 -24.44 1.67 -4.02
N LYS A 265 -24.48 1.36 -5.31
CA LYS A 265 -24.05 0.05 -5.83
C LYS A 265 -22.58 -0.24 -5.51
N GLN A 266 -21.71 0.75 -5.61
CA GLN A 266 -20.30 0.60 -5.30
C GLN A 266 -20.05 0.42 -3.80
N ILE A 267 -20.75 1.17 -2.94
CA ILE A 267 -20.63 1.05 -1.47
C ILE A 267 -20.99 -0.36 -1.02
N GLY A 268 -22.09 -0.93 -1.52
CA GLY A 268 -22.49 -2.29 -1.16
C GLY A 268 -21.46 -3.36 -1.52
N ARG A 269 -20.65 -3.14 -2.57
CA ARG A 269 -19.52 -4.03 -2.92
C ARG A 269 -18.33 -3.88 -1.98
N TRP A 270 -18.12 -2.67 -1.44
CA TRP A 270 -16.94 -2.34 -0.63
C TRP A 270 -17.10 -2.70 0.84
N GLU A 271 -18.34 -2.81 1.33
CA GLU A 271 -18.64 -3.20 2.71
C GLU A 271 -18.21 -4.64 3.00
N GLN A 272 -18.33 -5.55 2.02
CA GLN A 272 -17.94 -6.95 2.16
C GLN A 272 -16.50 -7.16 1.66
N ASN A 273 -15.57 -7.43 2.58
CA ASN A 273 -14.15 -7.59 2.27
C ASN A 273 -13.91 -8.65 1.18
N ILE A 274 -14.61 -9.79 1.22
CA ILE A 274 -14.54 -10.82 0.17
C ILE A 274 -15.17 -10.34 -1.14
N GLY A 275 -16.34 -9.68 -1.09
CA GLY A 275 -17.04 -9.16 -2.27
C GLY A 275 -16.19 -8.15 -3.05
N LEU A 276 -15.42 -7.32 -2.34
CA LEU A 276 -14.46 -6.39 -2.94
C LEU A 276 -13.39 -7.13 -3.75
N TRP A 277 -12.75 -8.14 -3.16
CA TRP A 277 -11.66 -8.86 -3.82
C TRP A 277 -12.16 -9.79 -4.92
N ASN A 278 -13.35 -10.40 -4.77
CA ASN A 278 -14.03 -11.12 -5.86
C ASN A 278 -14.18 -10.22 -7.08
N TYR A 279 -14.69 -9.01 -6.88
CA TYR A 279 -14.88 -8.05 -7.96
C TYR A 279 -13.57 -7.64 -8.66
N VAL A 280 -12.46 -7.54 -7.93
CA VAL A 280 -11.13 -7.27 -8.53
C VAL A 280 -10.64 -8.49 -9.33
N ILE A 281 -10.79 -9.69 -8.77
CA ILE A 281 -10.36 -10.95 -9.39
C ILE A 281 -11.12 -11.24 -10.67
N GLU A 282 -12.45 -11.02 -10.70
CA GLU A 282 -13.28 -11.20 -11.90
C GLU A 282 -12.80 -10.37 -13.10
N ARG A 283 -12.11 -9.27 -12.85
CA ARG A 283 -11.66 -8.32 -13.89
C ARG A 283 -10.24 -8.58 -14.33
N GLU A 284 -9.39 -8.95 -13.39
CA GLU A 284 -7.95 -9.09 -13.61
C GLU A 284 -7.47 -10.45 -13.05
N PRO A 285 -8.05 -11.59 -13.51
CA PRO A 285 -7.86 -12.89 -12.88
C PRO A 285 -6.41 -13.39 -12.92
N THR A 286 -5.60 -12.89 -13.85
CA THR A 286 -4.19 -13.28 -14.03
C THR A 286 -3.20 -12.25 -13.51
N ARG A 287 -3.68 -11.08 -13.05
CA ARG A 287 -2.83 -9.96 -12.62
C ARG A 287 -3.11 -9.49 -11.20
N ALA A 288 -4.26 -9.83 -10.64
CA ALA A 288 -4.69 -9.43 -9.31
C ALA A 288 -4.11 -10.32 -8.21
N THR A 289 -2.80 -10.60 -8.24
CA THR A 289 -2.12 -11.46 -7.24
C THR A 289 -2.40 -10.99 -5.81
N LEU A 290 -2.33 -9.68 -5.57
CA LEU A 290 -2.66 -9.09 -4.27
C LEU A 290 -4.11 -9.36 -3.84
N ALA A 291 -5.05 -9.36 -4.77
CA ALA A 291 -6.47 -9.60 -4.45
C ALA A 291 -6.70 -11.05 -3.99
N TYR A 292 -6.09 -12.03 -4.67
CA TYR A 292 -6.13 -13.43 -4.21
C TYR A 292 -5.47 -13.58 -2.84
N TYR A 293 -4.31 -12.97 -2.62
CA TYR A 293 -3.62 -13.06 -1.32
C TYR A 293 -4.47 -12.50 -0.17
N VAL A 294 -5.03 -11.30 -0.34
CA VAL A 294 -5.84 -10.65 0.70
C VAL A 294 -7.18 -11.38 0.89
N ARG A 295 -7.80 -11.88 -0.19
CA ARG A 295 -9.02 -12.70 -0.09
C ARG A 295 -8.73 -14.01 0.63
N GLY A 296 -7.64 -14.71 0.31
CA GLY A 296 -7.19 -15.92 0.98
C GLY A 296 -6.97 -15.70 2.48
N PHE A 297 -6.34 -14.59 2.87
CA PHE A 297 -6.18 -14.22 4.29
C PHE A 297 -7.52 -13.92 4.99
N ALA A 298 -8.46 -13.27 4.30
CA ALA A 298 -9.80 -13.06 4.84
C ALA A 298 -10.57 -14.38 5.00
N LEU A 299 -10.45 -15.29 4.04
CA LEU A 299 -11.05 -16.64 4.07
C LEU A 299 -10.45 -17.49 5.19
N GLU A 300 -9.13 -17.45 5.40
CA GLU A 300 -8.44 -18.10 6.51
C GLU A 300 -9.03 -17.66 7.87
N LYS A 301 -9.29 -16.35 8.04
CA LYS A 301 -9.89 -15.82 9.27
C LYS A 301 -11.35 -16.22 9.46
N MET A 302 -12.05 -16.56 8.39
CA MET A 302 -13.42 -17.06 8.41
C MET A 302 -13.48 -18.59 8.50
N ASP A 303 -12.34 -19.27 8.70
CA ASP A 303 -12.21 -20.73 8.74
C ASP A 303 -12.60 -21.44 7.43
N ARG A 304 -12.61 -20.71 6.32
CA ARG A 304 -12.86 -21.26 4.96
C ARG A 304 -11.55 -21.71 4.33
N LEU A 305 -10.93 -22.72 4.93
CA LEU A 305 -9.54 -23.11 4.68
C LEU A 305 -9.28 -23.59 3.24
N GLU A 306 -10.18 -24.37 2.65
CA GLU A 306 -10.03 -24.88 1.27
C GLU A 306 -10.00 -23.75 0.23
N GLU A 307 -10.90 -22.76 0.37
CA GLU A 307 -10.94 -21.61 -0.52
C GLU A 307 -9.69 -20.72 -0.35
N ALA A 308 -9.20 -20.58 0.89
CA ALA A 308 -7.95 -19.87 1.16
C ALA A 308 -6.75 -20.58 0.50
N LEU A 309 -6.67 -21.91 0.55
CA LEU A 309 -5.62 -22.69 -0.13
C LEU A 309 -5.67 -22.49 -1.64
N ASN A 310 -6.85 -22.48 -2.25
CA ASN A 310 -6.99 -22.24 -3.69
C ASN A 310 -6.48 -20.84 -4.07
N ASP A 311 -6.81 -19.83 -3.28
CA ASP A 311 -6.32 -18.47 -3.50
C ASP A 311 -4.81 -18.38 -3.36
N TYR A 312 -4.22 -18.95 -2.30
CA TYR A 312 -2.78 -18.96 -2.13
C TYR A 312 -2.04 -19.76 -3.21
N THR A 313 -2.61 -20.87 -3.68
CA THR A 313 -2.05 -21.64 -4.79
C THR A 313 -2.10 -20.86 -6.09
N THR A 314 -3.19 -20.10 -6.32
CA THR A 314 -3.30 -19.21 -7.47
C THR A 314 -2.23 -18.11 -7.42
N VAL A 315 -1.99 -17.50 -6.25
CA VAL A 315 -0.91 -16.53 -6.05
C VAL A 315 0.46 -17.13 -6.40
N ILE A 316 0.77 -18.34 -5.92
CA ILE A 316 2.04 -19.04 -6.22
C ILE A 316 2.19 -19.30 -7.72
N THR A 317 1.10 -19.70 -8.38
CA THR A 317 1.10 -19.93 -9.83
C THR A 317 1.41 -18.65 -10.61
N LEU A 318 0.90 -17.50 -10.14
CA LEU A 318 1.11 -16.20 -10.78
C LEU A 318 2.44 -15.53 -10.42
N GLU A 319 2.92 -15.73 -9.19
CA GLU A 319 4.13 -15.14 -8.60
C GLU A 319 4.87 -16.17 -7.71
N PRO A 320 5.66 -17.08 -8.31
CA PRO A 320 6.33 -18.17 -7.59
C PRO A 320 7.38 -17.72 -6.55
N PHE A 321 7.80 -16.46 -6.60
CA PHE A 321 8.81 -15.90 -5.70
C PHE A 321 8.21 -15.12 -4.53
N HIS A 322 6.88 -15.12 -4.36
CA HIS A 322 6.20 -14.37 -3.30
C HIS A 322 6.24 -15.11 -1.95
N LEU A 323 7.36 -15.00 -1.23
CA LEU A 323 7.63 -15.71 0.04
C LEU A 323 6.48 -15.71 1.07
N GLU A 324 5.81 -14.58 1.27
CA GLU A 324 4.74 -14.42 2.27
C GLU A 324 3.53 -15.33 2.01
N VAL A 325 3.28 -15.70 0.75
CA VAL A 325 2.19 -16.61 0.42
C VAL A 325 2.50 -18.04 0.86
N TYR A 326 3.75 -18.49 0.75
CA TYR A 326 4.16 -19.82 1.20
C TYR A 326 3.98 -19.93 2.71
N TYR A 327 4.42 -18.91 3.46
CA TYR A 327 4.18 -18.85 4.90
C TYR A 327 2.68 -18.95 5.23
N SER A 328 1.84 -18.28 4.45
CA SER A 328 0.40 -18.28 4.69
C SER A 328 -0.26 -19.61 4.33
N ARG A 329 0.15 -20.22 3.22
CA ARG A 329 -0.34 -21.53 2.79
C ARG A 329 0.12 -22.65 3.73
N SER A 330 1.38 -22.64 4.18
CA SER A 330 1.88 -23.56 5.23
C SER A 330 1.04 -23.50 6.50
N ARG A 331 0.67 -22.31 6.97
CA ARG A 331 -0.17 -22.17 8.17
C ARG A 331 -1.56 -22.77 7.97
N VAL A 332 -2.13 -22.62 6.77
CA VAL A 332 -3.44 -23.22 6.45
C VAL A 332 -3.33 -24.73 6.35
N PHE A 333 -2.30 -25.25 5.69
CA PHE A 333 -2.02 -26.69 5.65
C PHE A 333 -1.86 -27.26 7.06
N ASP A 334 -1.12 -26.57 7.93
CA ASP A 334 -0.96 -26.98 9.33
C ASP A 334 -2.30 -27.03 10.09
N LYS A 335 -3.14 -26.00 9.96
CA LYS A 335 -4.50 -25.98 10.53
C LYS A 335 -5.37 -27.13 10.05
N MET A 336 -5.18 -27.57 8.80
CA MET A 336 -5.89 -28.71 8.22
C MET A 336 -5.26 -30.08 8.56
N GLY A 337 -4.11 -30.10 9.25
CA GLY A 337 -3.37 -31.34 9.56
C GLY A 337 -2.57 -31.89 8.37
N LEU A 338 -2.45 -31.14 7.27
CA LEU A 338 -1.69 -31.49 6.07
C LEU A 338 -0.21 -31.15 6.27
N LEU A 339 0.45 -31.89 7.15
CA LEU A 339 1.79 -31.55 7.64
C LEU A 339 2.89 -31.68 6.57
N ASN A 340 2.76 -32.61 5.63
CA ASN A 340 3.76 -32.82 4.59
C ASN A 340 3.78 -31.66 3.59
N GLU A 341 2.60 -31.20 3.18
CA GLU A 341 2.40 -30.06 2.30
C GLU A 341 2.93 -28.77 2.96
N ALA A 342 2.71 -28.61 4.27
CA ALA A 342 3.30 -27.51 5.03
C ALA A 342 4.83 -27.56 5.07
N ILE A 343 5.42 -28.75 5.23
CA ILE A 343 6.88 -28.98 5.20
C ILE A 343 7.46 -28.61 3.82
N GLU A 344 6.79 -28.99 2.73
CA GLU A 344 7.19 -28.64 1.36
C GLU A 344 7.18 -27.13 1.12
N ASP A 345 6.15 -26.43 1.59
CA ASP A 345 6.09 -24.97 1.48
C ASP A 345 7.21 -24.28 2.27
N TYR A 346 7.54 -24.76 3.48
CA TYR A 346 8.73 -24.26 4.20
C TYR A 346 10.03 -24.61 3.50
N GLY A 347 10.11 -25.76 2.83
CA GLY A 347 11.24 -26.08 1.94
C GLY A 347 11.38 -25.08 0.80
N SER A 348 10.27 -24.68 0.18
CA SER A 348 10.24 -23.65 -0.86
C SER A 348 10.70 -22.28 -0.33
N ILE A 349 10.25 -21.89 0.88
CA ILE A 349 10.72 -20.66 1.55
C ILE A 349 12.24 -20.70 1.76
N ILE A 350 12.79 -21.81 2.24
CA ILE A 350 14.23 -21.97 2.48
C ILE A 350 15.03 -21.94 1.18
N ALA A 351 14.49 -22.49 0.09
CA ALA A 351 15.13 -22.43 -1.22
C ALA A 351 15.20 -20.99 -1.77
N LEU A 352 14.18 -20.18 -1.49
CA LEU A 352 14.09 -18.78 -1.91
C LEU A 352 14.84 -17.81 -0.97
N ASP A 353 14.85 -18.09 0.34
CA ASP A 353 15.57 -17.35 1.37
C ASP A 353 16.35 -18.32 2.29
N PRO A 354 17.60 -18.67 1.91
CA PRO A 354 18.42 -19.59 2.70
C PRO A 354 18.82 -19.08 4.09
N LEU A 355 18.59 -17.79 4.39
CA LEU A 355 18.89 -17.17 5.69
C LEU A 355 17.64 -17.02 6.56
N SER A 356 16.52 -17.65 6.19
CA SER A 356 15.27 -17.58 6.93
C SER A 356 15.28 -18.48 8.16
N TYR A 357 15.88 -18.04 9.27
CA TYR A 357 15.92 -18.84 10.51
C TYR A 357 14.51 -19.25 11.00
N LYS A 358 13.51 -18.39 10.79
CA LYS A 358 12.11 -18.68 11.12
C LYS A 358 11.53 -19.83 10.28
N ALA A 359 11.90 -19.94 9.00
CA ALA A 359 11.47 -21.02 8.12
C ALA A 359 12.06 -22.35 8.58
N TYR A 360 13.36 -22.39 8.87
CA TYR A 360 14.01 -23.58 9.44
C TYR A 360 13.35 -24.00 10.75
N ASN A 361 13.18 -23.09 11.71
CA ASN A 361 12.51 -23.41 12.96
C ASN A 361 11.07 -23.92 12.74
N SER A 362 10.31 -23.32 11.82
CA SER A 362 8.93 -23.75 11.56
C SER A 362 8.87 -25.13 10.90
N ARG A 363 9.74 -25.42 9.93
CA ARG A 363 9.86 -26.75 9.32
C ARG A 363 10.31 -27.79 10.34
N GLY A 364 11.24 -27.44 11.22
CA GLY A 364 11.68 -28.29 12.32
C GLY A 364 10.53 -28.66 13.28
N ILE A 365 9.65 -27.72 13.62
CA ILE A 365 8.44 -28.00 14.41
C ILE A 365 7.55 -29.03 13.71
N LEU A 366 7.35 -28.88 12.40
CA LEU A 366 6.53 -29.83 11.62
C LEU A 366 7.19 -31.21 11.56
N TYR A 367 8.51 -31.28 11.35
CA TYR A 367 9.24 -32.56 11.41
C TYR A 367 9.09 -33.24 12.76
N ALA A 368 9.23 -32.52 13.88
CA ALA A 368 9.03 -33.07 15.21
C ALA A 368 7.61 -33.61 15.42
N ARG A 369 6.58 -32.94 14.89
CA ARG A 369 5.19 -33.41 14.95
C ARG A 369 4.93 -34.66 14.12
N THR A 370 5.66 -34.84 13.02
CA THR A 370 5.64 -36.08 12.24
C THR A 370 6.55 -37.19 12.82
N GLY A 371 7.19 -36.95 13.97
CA GLY A 371 8.11 -37.89 14.62
C GLY A 371 9.53 -37.94 14.01
N SER A 372 9.83 -37.09 13.02
CA SER A 372 11.15 -37.00 12.39
C SER A 372 12.11 -36.11 13.21
N PHE A 373 12.42 -36.53 14.45
CA PHE A 373 13.16 -35.70 15.41
C PHE A 373 14.59 -35.35 14.97
N GLU A 374 15.29 -36.23 14.26
CA GLU A 374 16.64 -35.97 13.74
C GLU A 374 16.64 -34.84 12.71
N LYS A 375 15.67 -34.86 11.77
CA LYS A 375 15.48 -33.78 10.79
C LYS A 375 15.09 -32.47 11.47
N ALA A 376 14.25 -32.55 12.51
CA ALA A 376 13.88 -31.38 13.30
C ALA A 376 15.12 -30.74 13.95
N ILE A 377 15.99 -31.55 14.56
CA ILE A 377 17.24 -31.08 15.17
C ILE A 377 18.16 -30.43 14.14
N GLU A 378 18.29 -31.00 12.93
CA GLU A 378 19.07 -30.39 11.84
C GLU A 378 18.55 -28.98 11.50
N ASP A 379 17.23 -28.84 11.33
CA ASP A 379 16.61 -27.55 11.04
C ASP A 379 16.76 -26.55 12.20
N PHE A 380 16.59 -26.99 13.45
CA PHE A 380 16.83 -26.12 14.60
C PHE A 380 18.30 -25.69 14.70
N ASN A 381 19.25 -26.58 14.41
CA ASN A 381 20.68 -26.24 14.35
C ASN A 381 20.95 -25.15 13.31
N LYS A 382 20.35 -25.26 12.11
CA LYS A 382 20.45 -24.23 11.07
C LYS A 382 19.83 -22.91 11.52
N SER A 383 18.65 -22.93 12.13
CA SER A 383 18.02 -21.73 12.70
C SER A 383 18.91 -21.04 13.72
N ILE A 384 19.51 -21.81 14.64
CA ILE A 384 20.41 -21.29 15.68
C ILE A 384 21.70 -20.73 15.08
N ALA A 385 22.28 -21.42 14.09
CA ALA A 385 23.49 -20.95 13.42
C ALA A 385 23.27 -19.61 12.69
N ILE A 386 22.09 -19.40 12.10
CA ILE A 386 21.71 -18.15 11.44
C ILE A 386 21.39 -17.05 12.47
N ASN A 387 20.65 -17.38 13.53
CA ASN A 387 20.29 -16.45 14.58
C ASN A 387 20.46 -17.07 15.98
N PRO A 388 21.64 -16.91 16.61
CA PRO A 388 21.91 -17.43 17.96
C PRO A 388 21.06 -16.79 19.06
N GLY A 389 20.43 -15.64 18.81
CA GLY A 389 19.58 -14.94 19.76
C GLY A 389 18.11 -15.38 19.73
N PHE A 390 17.77 -16.51 19.10
CA PHE A 390 16.38 -16.96 18.93
C PHE A 390 16.01 -18.08 19.92
N PRO A 391 15.46 -17.75 21.11
CA PRO A 391 15.26 -18.73 22.19
C PRO A 391 14.28 -19.85 21.83
N GLN A 392 13.33 -19.59 20.92
CA GLN A 392 12.37 -20.58 20.45
C GLN A 392 13.06 -21.78 19.78
N ALA A 393 14.13 -21.56 19.00
CA ALA A 393 14.82 -22.66 18.33
C ALA A 393 15.55 -23.58 19.32
N TYR A 394 16.16 -23.00 20.37
CA TYR A 394 16.73 -23.79 21.48
C TYR A 394 15.65 -24.59 22.20
N ASN A 395 14.53 -23.95 22.58
CA ASN A 395 13.44 -24.66 23.23
C ASN A 395 12.87 -25.80 22.36
N HIS A 396 12.64 -25.58 21.06
CA HIS A 396 12.13 -26.65 20.20
C HIS A 396 13.16 -27.78 19.97
N ARG A 397 14.45 -27.44 19.88
CA ARG A 397 15.52 -28.45 19.82
C ARG A 397 15.63 -29.25 21.10
N GLY A 398 15.48 -28.61 22.26
CA GLY A 398 15.42 -29.27 23.56
C GLY A 398 14.24 -30.23 23.68
N ILE A 399 13.07 -29.86 23.16
CA ILE A 399 11.93 -30.78 23.06
C ILE A 399 12.30 -32.00 22.22
N ALA A 400 12.88 -31.81 21.02
CA ALA A 400 13.28 -32.92 20.16
C ALA A 400 14.33 -33.83 20.81
N TYR A 401 15.34 -33.28 21.50
CA TYR A 401 16.31 -34.06 22.26
C TYR A 401 15.66 -34.86 23.40
N SER A 402 14.69 -34.29 24.11
CA SER A 402 13.95 -34.99 25.17
C SER A 402 13.17 -36.19 24.65
N TYR A 403 12.60 -36.10 23.43
CA TYR A 403 11.92 -37.22 22.76
C TYR A 403 12.90 -38.31 22.30
N LEU A 404 14.16 -37.96 22.03
CA LEU A 404 15.24 -38.91 21.72
C LEU A 404 16.01 -39.39 22.96
N ASP A 405 15.48 -39.13 24.17
CA ASP A 405 16.09 -39.43 25.47
C ASP A 405 17.50 -38.82 25.68
N GLN A 406 17.86 -37.81 24.89
CA GLN A 406 19.10 -37.03 25.05
C GLN A 406 18.89 -35.91 26.10
N ASN A 407 18.55 -36.31 27.32
CA ASN A 407 18.08 -35.41 28.39
C ASN A 407 19.10 -34.32 28.75
N ASP A 408 20.40 -34.60 28.74
CA ASP A 408 21.43 -33.60 29.07
C ASP A 408 21.45 -32.44 28.06
N LYS A 409 21.37 -32.75 26.76
CA LYS A 409 21.30 -31.74 25.70
C LYS A 409 19.99 -30.96 25.75
N ALA A 410 18.89 -31.64 26.08
CA ALA A 410 17.61 -30.97 26.27
C ALA A 410 17.65 -29.97 27.42
N LEU A 411 18.27 -30.34 28.55
CA LEU A 411 18.44 -29.47 29.72
C LEU A 411 19.30 -28.24 29.41
N GLU A 412 20.39 -28.43 28.67
CA GLU A 412 21.25 -27.35 28.18
C GLU A 412 20.46 -26.37 27.30
N ASP A 413 19.74 -26.88 26.31
CA ASP A 413 18.95 -26.07 25.38
C ASP A 413 17.83 -25.28 26.06
N PHE A 414 17.10 -25.90 27.00
CA PHE A 414 16.09 -25.16 27.76
C PHE A 414 16.72 -24.07 28.63
N SER A 415 17.88 -24.34 29.21
CA SER A 415 18.59 -23.36 30.05
C SER A 415 19.13 -22.20 29.22
N LEU A 416 19.68 -22.46 28.02
CA LEU A 416 20.10 -21.43 27.07
C LEU A 416 18.91 -20.59 26.60
N ALA A 417 17.76 -21.20 26.30
CA ALA A 417 16.55 -20.48 25.92
C ALA A 417 16.09 -19.50 27.03
N ILE A 418 16.22 -19.90 28.29
CA ILE A 418 15.94 -19.06 29.48
C ILE A 418 16.99 -17.97 29.67
N GLU A 419 18.26 -18.27 29.42
CA GLU A 419 19.35 -17.29 29.51
C GLU A 419 19.17 -16.17 28.48
N ILE A 420 18.85 -16.55 27.23
CA ILE A 420 18.57 -15.61 26.14
C ILE A 420 17.30 -14.79 26.45
N SER A 421 16.26 -15.43 26.99
CA SER A 421 15.01 -14.75 27.35
C SER A 421 14.46 -15.23 28.70
N ARG A 422 14.74 -14.46 29.75
CA ARG A 422 14.34 -14.75 31.15
C ARG A 422 12.83 -14.80 31.39
N ASN A 423 12.03 -14.30 30.44
CA ASN A 423 10.57 -14.31 30.50
C ASN A 423 9.96 -15.39 29.60
N TYR A 424 10.77 -16.31 29.05
CA TYR A 424 10.27 -17.34 28.15
C TYR A 424 9.66 -18.52 28.92
N SER A 425 8.37 -18.40 29.23
CA SER A 425 7.63 -19.34 30.08
C SER A 425 7.60 -20.77 29.56
N ASP A 426 7.58 -20.97 28.23
CA ASP A 426 7.58 -22.31 27.63
C ASP A 426 8.88 -23.08 27.93
N ALA A 427 10.03 -22.40 27.95
CA ALA A 427 11.30 -23.03 28.27
C ALA A 427 11.37 -23.49 29.74
N TYR A 428 10.86 -22.69 30.67
CA TYR A 428 10.70 -23.11 32.08
C TYR A 428 9.76 -24.31 32.20
N LEU A 429 8.61 -24.27 31.53
CA LEU A 429 7.66 -25.38 31.56
C LEU A 429 8.29 -26.68 31.04
N ASN A 430 8.99 -26.63 29.91
CA ASN A 430 9.58 -27.81 29.30
C ASN A 430 10.78 -28.34 30.10
N ARG A 431 11.59 -27.45 30.69
CA ARG A 431 12.67 -27.85 31.61
C ARG A 431 12.13 -28.49 32.88
N GLY A 432 11.06 -27.94 33.47
CA GLY A 432 10.38 -28.54 34.61
C GLY A 432 9.81 -29.93 34.30
N LYS A 433 9.19 -30.11 33.12
CA LYS A 433 8.72 -31.42 32.64
C LYS A 433 9.89 -32.42 32.50
N LEU A 434 11.03 -31.97 31.97
CA LEU A 434 12.23 -32.80 31.86
C LEU A 434 12.80 -33.17 33.24
N HIS A 435 12.83 -32.24 34.18
CA HIS A 435 13.26 -32.50 35.56
C HIS A 435 12.39 -33.54 36.26
N LEU A 436 11.06 -33.52 36.06
CA LEU A 436 10.20 -34.60 36.54
C LEU A 436 10.53 -35.94 35.88
N LYS A 437 10.77 -35.95 34.56
CA LYS A 437 11.16 -37.17 33.83
C LYS A 437 12.46 -37.77 34.37
N THR A 438 13.37 -36.95 34.91
CA THR A 438 14.66 -37.38 35.49
C THR A 438 14.65 -37.49 37.02
N ASN A 439 13.48 -37.51 37.66
CA ASN A 439 13.29 -37.60 39.13
C ASN A 439 13.94 -36.47 39.92
N ASN A 440 14.07 -35.27 39.34
CA ASN A 440 14.57 -34.08 40.00
C ASN A 440 13.42 -33.11 40.35
N GLU A 441 12.65 -33.48 41.38
CA GLU A 441 11.39 -32.82 41.72
C GLU A 441 11.57 -31.39 42.25
N GLU A 442 12.66 -31.11 42.98
CA GLU A 442 12.93 -29.77 43.52
C GLU A 442 13.11 -28.73 42.39
N HIS A 443 13.93 -29.06 41.40
CA HIS A 443 14.15 -28.20 40.24
C HIS A 443 12.89 -28.09 39.37
N ALA A 444 12.11 -29.16 39.24
CA ALA A 444 10.84 -29.14 38.53
C ALA A 444 9.84 -28.16 39.17
N VAL A 445 9.69 -28.19 40.50
CA VAL A 445 8.79 -27.28 41.24
C VAL A 445 9.20 -25.82 41.02
N SER A 446 10.50 -25.51 41.10
CA SER A 446 11.02 -24.15 40.86
C SER A 446 10.67 -23.64 39.46
N ASP A 447 10.91 -24.47 38.44
CA ASP A 447 10.64 -24.12 37.05
C ASP A 447 9.14 -23.95 36.77
N PHE A 448 8.29 -24.82 37.32
CA PHE A 448 6.83 -24.66 37.18
C PHE A 448 6.30 -23.44 37.92
N GLN A 449 6.84 -23.09 39.09
CA GLN A 449 6.52 -21.83 39.79
C GLN A 449 6.85 -20.63 38.91
N LYS A 450 8.02 -20.66 38.27
CA LYS A 450 8.43 -19.58 37.38
C LYS A 450 7.56 -19.49 36.13
N ALA A 451 7.25 -20.63 35.49
CA ALA A 451 6.34 -20.69 34.34
C ALA A 451 4.94 -20.17 34.69
N CYS A 452 4.37 -20.59 35.83
CA CYS A 452 3.09 -20.13 36.33
C CYS A 452 3.08 -18.62 36.62
N GLY A 453 4.14 -18.12 37.29
CA GLY A 453 4.30 -16.68 37.56
C GLY A 453 4.47 -15.81 36.31
N LEU A 454 4.89 -16.41 35.19
CA LEU A 454 4.94 -15.78 33.87
C LEU A 454 3.62 -15.93 33.07
N GLY A 455 2.58 -16.48 33.68
CA GLY A 455 1.24 -16.60 33.08
C GLY A 455 1.00 -17.89 32.26
N ARG A 456 1.86 -18.91 32.36
CA ARG A 456 1.64 -20.20 31.68
C ARG A 456 0.79 -21.13 32.55
N GLU A 457 -0.48 -21.32 32.17
CA GLU A 457 -1.46 -22.14 32.89
C GLU A 457 -1.00 -23.59 33.12
N GLU A 458 -0.37 -24.22 32.11
CA GLU A 458 0.18 -25.57 32.24
C GLU A 458 1.21 -25.68 33.38
N GLY A 459 1.98 -24.64 33.65
CA GLY A 459 2.92 -24.61 34.77
C GLY A 459 2.18 -24.60 36.11
N CYS A 460 1.09 -23.84 36.21
CA CYS A 460 0.24 -23.82 37.41
C CYS A 460 -0.42 -25.19 37.65
N ASN A 461 -0.93 -25.81 36.59
CA ASN A 461 -1.56 -27.13 36.65
C ASN A 461 -0.56 -28.21 37.09
N ALA A 462 0.68 -28.17 36.57
CA ALA A 462 1.74 -29.09 36.98
C ALA A 462 2.06 -28.98 38.48
N LEU A 463 2.07 -27.76 39.04
CA LEU A 463 2.28 -27.55 40.49
C LEU A 463 1.15 -28.13 41.33
N ILE A 464 -0.10 -27.96 40.89
CA ILE A 464 -1.26 -28.51 41.59
C ILE A 464 -1.19 -30.03 41.61
N ALA A 465 -0.88 -30.65 40.46
CA ALA A 465 -0.75 -32.09 40.31
C ALA A 465 0.33 -32.67 41.23
N LEU A 466 1.51 -32.03 41.30
CA LEU A 466 2.58 -32.44 42.21
C LEU A 466 2.13 -32.35 43.67
N ARG A 467 1.51 -31.25 44.08
CA ARG A 467 1.02 -31.08 45.47
C ARG A 467 -0.03 -32.12 45.86
N SER A 468 -0.87 -32.58 44.93
CA SER A 468 -1.84 -33.65 45.19
C SER A 468 -1.21 -35.04 45.27
N ALA A 469 -0.04 -35.27 44.69
CA ALA A 469 0.65 -36.56 44.74
C ALA A 469 1.37 -36.82 46.07
N TYR A 470 1.69 -35.77 46.85
CA TYR A 470 2.31 -35.90 48.18
C TYR A 470 1.33 -35.81 49.36
N LYS A 471 0.03 -35.68 49.09
CA LYS A 471 -1.04 -35.80 50.10
C LYS A 471 -1.64 -37.19 50.02
#